data_AF-A0A3D4FH63-F1
#
_entry.id   AF-A0A3D4FH63-F1
#
_cell.length_a   1.000
_cell.length_b   1.000
_cell.length_c   1.000
_cell.angle_alpha   90.00
_cell.angle_beta   90.00
_cell.angle_gamma   90.00
#
_symmetry.space_group_name_H-M   'P 1'
#
loop_
_entity.id
_entity.type
_entity.pdbx_description
1 polymer ?
#
loop_
_entity_poly.entity_id
_entity_poly.type
_entity_poly.pdbx_seq_one_letter_code
_entity_poly.pdbx_strand_id
1 'polypeptide(L)'
;MKAKCIDNGKNPALTINKDYIVYAGEFTLNDEIKEYTLFKIENDHGSIIPYNSKYFTISSNNNNDYINKKVEGNKYDFNYRSIAYWEFWSMLYDGAGNSIEDFRTAKQELYRSELNKEEILNRLNSDNIDERNLIVELLREDKNCEFIDEISRICKIQLDQWKNNNDLDVLFNYLSDFKNETVNQFFIDYLSENEKGNEILDKIVYKYSED
;
A
#
# COMPACT_ATOMS: atom_id res chain seq x y z
N MET A 1 -7.25 5.54 -9.26
CA MET A 1 -8.21 6.52 -8.72
C MET A 1 -8.15 6.55 -7.19
N LYS A 2 -8.18 7.76 -6.61
CA LYS A 2 -8.43 8.00 -5.18
C LYS A 2 -9.75 8.71 -4.96
N ALA A 3 -10.41 8.35 -3.87
CA ALA A 3 -11.66 8.93 -3.42
C ALA A 3 -11.53 9.40 -1.97
N LYS A 4 -11.72 10.70 -1.73
CA LYS A 4 -11.71 11.30 -0.41
C LYS A 4 -13.07 11.12 0.25
N CYS A 5 -13.12 10.56 1.44
CA CYS A 5 -14.36 10.44 2.22
C CYS A 5 -14.81 11.83 2.71
N ILE A 6 -16.02 12.25 2.34
CA ILE A 6 -16.64 13.52 2.74
C ILE A 6 -17.79 13.34 3.73
N ASP A 7 -18.37 12.15 3.78
CA ASP A 7 -19.39 11.72 4.73
C ASP A 7 -19.19 10.21 4.94
N ASN A 8 -19.25 9.73 6.18
CA ASN A 8 -19.12 8.31 6.46
C ASN A 8 -20.48 7.61 6.62
N GLY A 9 -21.60 8.33 6.53
CA GLY A 9 -22.94 7.73 6.67
C GLY A 9 -23.15 7.04 8.02
N LYS A 10 -22.40 7.46 9.06
CA LYS A 10 -22.29 6.81 10.38
C LYS A 10 -21.58 5.44 10.36
N ASN A 11 -20.83 5.13 9.32
CA ASN A 11 -19.96 3.95 9.28
C ASN A 11 -18.60 4.28 9.94
N PRO A 12 -18.28 3.70 11.11
CA PRO A 12 -17.04 3.99 11.81
C PRO A 12 -15.79 3.46 11.09
N ALA A 13 -15.95 2.58 10.09
CA ALA A 13 -14.85 2.05 9.30
C ALA A 13 -14.34 3.03 8.21
N LEU A 14 -14.97 4.20 8.09
CA LEU A 14 -14.57 5.27 7.20
C LEU A 14 -14.25 6.55 7.98
N THR A 15 -12.99 6.97 7.89
CA THR A 15 -12.49 8.23 8.42
C THR A 15 -12.78 9.37 7.43
N ILE A 16 -13.55 10.36 7.89
CA ILE A 16 -13.82 11.57 7.13
C ILE A 16 -12.51 12.30 6.84
N ASN A 17 -12.39 12.85 5.63
CA ASN A 17 -11.21 13.50 5.05
C ASN A 17 -10.03 12.57 4.72
N LYS A 18 -10.15 11.26 4.90
CA LYS A 18 -9.16 10.30 4.43
C LYS A 18 -9.35 9.97 2.95
N ASP A 19 -8.24 9.82 2.24
CA ASP A 19 -8.19 9.32 0.86
C ASP A 19 -8.11 7.79 0.83
N TYR A 20 -8.99 7.19 0.03
CA TYR A 20 -9.05 5.75 -0.21
C TYR A 20 -8.73 5.42 -1.66
N ILE A 21 -8.01 4.33 -1.86
CA ILE A 21 -7.72 3.79 -3.19
C ILE A 21 -8.94 2.99 -3.67
N VAL A 22 -9.43 3.31 -4.87
CA VAL A 22 -10.58 2.64 -5.48
C VAL A 22 -10.09 1.49 -6.35
N TYR A 23 -10.41 0.26 -5.96
CA TYR A 23 -10.02 -0.95 -6.71
C TYR A 23 -11.04 -1.31 -7.81
N ALA A 24 -12.31 -1.03 -7.53
CA ALA A 24 -13.41 -1.28 -8.44
C ALA A 24 -14.62 -0.41 -8.08
N GLY A 25 -15.66 -0.46 -8.90
CA GLY A 25 -16.91 0.20 -8.60
C GLY A 25 -17.91 0.08 -9.73
N GLU A 26 -18.95 0.90 -9.62
CA GLU A 26 -20.05 0.94 -10.58
C GLU A 26 -20.32 2.39 -10.98
N PHE A 27 -20.70 2.60 -12.24
CA PHE A 27 -21.18 3.90 -12.72
C PHE A 27 -22.31 3.72 -13.75
N THR A 28 -23.15 4.74 -13.84
CA THR A 28 -24.08 4.93 -14.95
C THR A 28 -23.51 5.92 -15.95
N LEU A 29 -23.70 5.66 -17.25
CA LEU A 29 -23.30 6.56 -18.32
C LEU A 29 -24.52 7.34 -18.81
N ASN A 30 -24.57 8.64 -18.52
CA ASN A 30 -25.62 9.54 -18.98
C ASN A 30 -24.99 10.60 -19.87
N ASP A 31 -25.30 10.61 -21.17
CA ASP A 31 -24.76 11.56 -22.15
C ASP A 31 -23.23 11.73 -22.05
N GLU A 32 -22.51 10.59 -22.03
CA GLU A 32 -21.05 10.50 -21.89
C GLU A 32 -20.48 10.88 -20.51
N ILE A 33 -21.31 11.32 -19.57
CA ILE A 33 -20.92 11.62 -18.20
C ILE A 33 -21.00 10.35 -17.35
N LYS A 34 -19.91 10.05 -16.64
CA LYS A 34 -19.85 8.95 -15.66
C LYS A 34 -20.41 9.43 -14.32
N GLU A 35 -21.53 8.85 -13.93
CA GLU A 35 -22.11 9.01 -12.60
C GLU A 35 -21.78 7.78 -11.77
N TYR A 36 -20.76 7.88 -10.92
CA TYR A 36 -20.36 6.80 -10.03
C TYR A 36 -21.46 6.53 -9.00
N THR A 37 -21.75 5.25 -8.74
CA THR A 37 -22.78 4.81 -7.79
C THR A 37 -22.18 4.02 -6.63
N LEU A 38 -21.12 3.25 -6.89
CA LEU A 38 -20.41 2.46 -5.88
C LEU A 38 -18.90 2.56 -6.08
N PHE A 39 -18.17 2.54 -4.97
CA PHE A 39 -16.72 2.35 -4.91
C PHE A 39 -16.39 1.20 -3.98
N LYS A 40 -15.59 0.24 -4.47
CA LYS A 40 -15.01 -0.83 -3.67
C LYS A 40 -13.60 -0.43 -3.25
N ILE A 41 -13.43 -0.24 -1.95
CA ILE A 41 -12.21 0.25 -1.30
C ILE A 41 -11.85 -0.66 -0.13
N GLU A 42 -10.60 -0.61 0.30
CA GLU A 42 -10.16 -1.14 1.59
C GLU A 42 -10.43 -0.09 2.68
N ASN A 43 -11.18 -0.46 3.72
CA ASN A 43 -11.58 0.46 4.78
C ASN A 43 -10.53 0.53 5.90
N ASP A 44 -10.81 1.31 6.95
CA ASP A 44 -9.87 1.51 8.07
C ASP A 44 -9.63 0.25 8.92
N HIS A 45 -10.40 -0.81 8.69
CA HIS A 45 -10.25 -2.12 9.33
C HIS A 45 -9.70 -3.19 8.36
N GLY A 46 -9.19 -2.79 7.18
CA GLY A 46 -8.62 -3.71 6.18
C GLY A 46 -9.66 -4.52 5.38
N SER A 47 -10.96 -4.25 5.55
CA SER A 47 -12.00 -4.95 4.80
C SER A 47 -12.24 -4.28 3.44
N ILE A 48 -12.27 -5.10 2.37
CA ILE A 48 -12.46 -4.63 1.00
C ILE A 48 -13.92 -4.85 0.58
N ILE A 49 -14.75 -3.81 0.66
CA ILE A 49 -16.19 -3.91 0.40
C ILE A 49 -16.71 -2.69 -0.38
N PRO A 50 -17.87 -2.79 -1.06
CA PRO A 50 -18.46 -1.66 -1.76
C PRO A 50 -19.11 -0.66 -0.80
N TYR A 51 -18.93 0.62 -1.11
CA TYR A 51 -19.55 1.77 -0.44
C TYR A 51 -20.24 2.65 -1.48
N ASN A 52 -21.30 3.35 -1.05
CA ASN A 52 -21.98 4.31 -1.91
C ASN A 52 -21.04 5.47 -2.28
N SER A 53 -20.91 5.75 -3.58
CA SER A 53 -20.03 6.80 -4.10
C SER A 53 -20.35 8.19 -3.54
N LYS A 54 -21.60 8.45 -3.11
CA LYS A 54 -22.04 9.73 -2.54
C LYS A 54 -21.26 10.14 -1.28
N TYR A 55 -20.65 9.17 -0.60
CA TYR A 55 -19.81 9.38 0.58
C TYR A 55 -18.42 9.93 0.24
N PHE A 56 -18.10 10.03 -1.05
CA PHE A 56 -16.77 10.35 -1.51
C PHE A 56 -16.77 11.43 -2.60
N THR A 57 -15.65 12.11 -2.72
CA THR A 57 -15.29 12.94 -3.87
C THR A 57 -14.02 12.38 -4.50
N ILE A 58 -13.96 12.29 -5.83
CA ILE A 58 -12.73 11.87 -6.52
C ILE A 58 -11.65 12.93 -6.25
N SER A 59 -10.59 12.54 -5.56
CA SER A 59 -9.46 13.40 -5.21
C SER A 59 -8.30 13.24 -6.19
N SER A 60 -8.20 12.09 -6.85
CA SER A 60 -7.22 11.82 -7.90
C SER A 60 -7.72 10.75 -8.87
N ASN A 61 -7.31 10.86 -10.13
CA ASN A 61 -7.52 9.84 -11.14
C ASN A 61 -6.29 9.76 -12.06
N ASN A 62 -5.13 9.55 -11.46
CA ASN A 62 -3.85 9.51 -12.16
C ASN A 62 -3.65 8.18 -12.90
N ASN A 63 -4.32 7.11 -12.45
CA ASN A 63 -4.30 5.81 -13.09
C ASN A 63 -5.61 5.53 -13.86
N ASN A 64 -5.49 5.27 -15.16
CA ASN A 64 -6.62 4.97 -16.05
C ASN A 64 -6.71 3.49 -16.47
N ASP A 65 -5.94 2.59 -15.85
CA ASP A 65 -5.96 1.16 -16.14
C ASP A 65 -7.14 0.42 -15.50
N TYR A 66 -8.33 0.97 -15.66
CA TYR A 66 -9.59 0.33 -15.29
C TYR A 66 -10.27 -0.26 -16.51
N ILE A 67 -10.71 -1.51 -16.38
CA ILE A 67 -11.48 -2.22 -17.40
C ILE A 67 -12.96 -2.03 -17.09
N ASN A 68 -13.68 -1.37 -18.01
CA ASN A 68 -15.12 -1.17 -17.90
C ASN A 68 -15.85 -2.34 -18.56
N LYS A 69 -16.79 -2.96 -17.84
CA LYS A 69 -17.65 -4.02 -18.32
C LYS A 69 -19.10 -3.54 -18.26
N LYS A 70 -19.79 -3.60 -19.40
CA LYS A 70 -21.21 -3.28 -19.47
C LYS A 70 -22.01 -4.36 -18.73
N VAL A 71 -22.88 -3.95 -17.81
CA VAL A 71 -23.76 -4.86 -17.05
C VAL A 71 -25.13 -4.91 -17.72
N GLU A 72 -25.83 -3.78 -17.74
CA GLU A 72 -27.17 -3.66 -18.30
C GLU A 72 -27.47 -2.20 -18.65
N GLY A 73 -28.12 -1.94 -19.80
CA GLY A 73 -28.52 -0.58 -20.19
C GLY A 73 -27.33 0.37 -20.24
N ASN A 74 -27.31 1.38 -19.36
CA ASN A 74 -26.22 2.34 -19.19
C ASN A 74 -25.36 2.09 -17.94
N LYS A 75 -25.52 0.93 -17.28
CA LYS A 75 -24.76 0.56 -16.08
C LYS A 75 -23.49 -0.20 -16.45
N TYR A 76 -22.40 0.17 -15.81
CA TYR A 76 -21.08 -0.40 -16.01
C TYR A 76 -20.43 -0.71 -14.67
N ASP A 77 -19.77 -1.86 -14.62
CA ASP A 77 -18.78 -2.17 -13.60
C ASP A 77 -17.42 -1.74 -14.11
N PHE A 78 -16.56 -1.30 -13.21
CA PHE A 78 -15.15 -1.11 -13.52
C PHE A 78 -14.29 -1.80 -12.48
N ASN A 79 -13.23 -2.45 -12.93
CA ASN A 79 -12.23 -3.09 -12.07
C ASN A 79 -10.86 -2.67 -12.54
N TYR A 80 -9.93 -2.51 -11.61
CA TYR A 80 -8.53 -2.30 -11.96
C TYR A 80 -8.00 -3.50 -12.76
N ARG A 81 -7.17 -3.24 -13.79
CA ARG A 81 -6.81 -4.22 -14.84
C ARG A 81 -6.33 -5.55 -14.28
N SER A 82 -5.42 -5.54 -13.32
CA SER A 82 -4.80 -6.76 -12.76
C SER A 82 -5.78 -7.65 -12.00
N ILE A 83 -6.97 -7.13 -11.67
CA ILE A 83 -8.05 -7.84 -10.95
C ILE A 83 -9.36 -7.90 -11.76
N ALA A 84 -9.31 -7.57 -13.05
CA ALA A 84 -10.49 -7.46 -13.91
C ALA A 84 -10.92 -8.80 -14.54
N TYR A 85 -11.04 -9.85 -13.72
CA TYR A 85 -11.53 -11.16 -14.17
C TYR A 85 -12.74 -11.65 -13.36
N TRP A 86 -13.57 -12.48 -13.99
CA TRP A 86 -14.92 -12.83 -13.55
C TRP A 86 -15.01 -13.32 -12.09
N GLU A 87 -14.08 -14.19 -11.67
CA GLU A 87 -14.14 -14.84 -10.35
C GLU A 87 -13.30 -14.14 -9.29
N PHE A 88 -12.59 -13.06 -9.65
CA PHE A 88 -11.58 -12.43 -8.78
C PHE A 88 -12.10 -12.16 -7.37
N TRP A 89 -13.24 -11.46 -7.25
CA TRP A 89 -13.77 -11.07 -5.95
C TRP A 89 -14.19 -12.28 -5.11
N SER A 90 -14.78 -13.32 -5.71
CA SER A 90 -15.12 -14.54 -4.99
C SER A 90 -13.86 -15.24 -4.50
N MET A 91 -12.88 -15.41 -5.40
CA MET A 91 -11.61 -16.05 -5.07
C MET A 91 -10.86 -15.30 -3.98
N LEU A 92 -10.86 -13.96 -4.00
CA LEU A 92 -10.19 -13.15 -2.99
C LEU A 92 -10.83 -13.36 -1.61
N TYR A 93 -12.15 -13.35 -1.51
CA TYR A 93 -12.85 -13.56 -0.24
C TYR A 93 -12.72 -15.00 0.28
N ASP A 94 -12.60 -15.97 -0.62
CA ASP A 94 -12.37 -17.38 -0.28
C ASP A 94 -10.88 -17.70 -0.03
N GLY A 95 -9.97 -16.75 -0.26
CA GLY A 95 -8.53 -16.96 -0.19
C GLY A 95 -8.02 -18.00 -1.20
N ALA A 96 -8.67 -18.10 -2.36
CA ALA A 96 -8.46 -19.15 -3.34
C ALA A 96 -7.60 -18.71 -4.54
N GLY A 97 -6.83 -19.66 -5.09
CA GLY A 97 -5.98 -19.46 -6.26
C GLY A 97 -4.93 -18.36 -6.04
N ASN A 98 -4.66 -17.59 -7.10
CA ASN A 98 -3.67 -16.50 -7.07
C ASN A 98 -4.28 -15.14 -6.68
N SER A 99 -5.55 -15.10 -6.27
CA SER A 99 -6.29 -13.85 -6.05
C SER A 99 -5.65 -12.91 -5.02
N ILE A 100 -5.03 -13.45 -3.97
CA ILE A 100 -4.31 -12.67 -2.96
C ILE A 100 -3.10 -11.96 -3.58
N GLU A 101 -2.35 -12.66 -4.44
CA GLU A 101 -1.16 -12.11 -5.10
C GLU A 101 -1.54 -11.12 -6.20
N ASP A 102 -2.59 -11.42 -6.97
CA ASP A 102 -3.15 -10.51 -7.96
C ASP A 102 -3.65 -9.21 -7.29
N PHE A 103 -4.29 -9.32 -6.12
CA PHE A 103 -4.72 -8.15 -5.35
C PHE A 103 -3.52 -7.37 -4.82
N ARG A 104 -2.50 -8.04 -4.29
CA ARG A 104 -1.25 -7.40 -3.85
C ARG A 104 -0.62 -6.60 -4.98
N THR A 105 -0.52 -7.20 -6.17
CA THR A 105 0.00 -6.57 -7.38
C THR A 105 -0.82 -5.33 -7.75
N ALA A 106 -2.15 -5.45 -7.80
CA ALA A 106 -3.03 -4.31 -8.06
C ALA A 106 -2.87 -3.18 -7.04
N LYS A 107 -2.74 -3.52 -5.76
CA LYS A 107 -2.51 -2.55 -4.68
C LYS A 107 -1.18 -1.82 -4.86
N GLN A 108 -0.10 -2.52 -5.18
CA GLN A 108 1.20 -1.91 -5.47
C GLN A 108 1.14 -0.97 -6.69
N GLU A 109 0.56 -1.40 -7.81
CA GLU A 109 0.44 -0.56 -9.00
C GLU A 109 -0.39 0.71 -8.76
N LEU A 110 -1.50 0.59 -8.02
CA LEU A 110 -2.30 1.73 -7.62
C LEU A 110 -1.54 2.64 -6.64
N TYR A 111 -0.77 2.08 -5.70
CA TYR A 111 0.03 2.87 -4.77
C TYR A 111 1.11 3.67 -5.50
N ARG A 112 1.82 3.04 -6.45
CA ARG A 112 2.84 3.67 -7.30
C ARG A 112 2.30 4.86 -8.09
N SER A 113 1.06 4.75 -8.55
CA SER A 113 0.44 5.75 -9.44
C SER A 113 -0.32 6.86 -8.71
N GLU A 114 -0.81 6.59 -7.49
CA GLU A 114 -1.72 7.49 -6.80
C GLU A 114 -1.14 8.13 -5.53
N LEU A 115 -0.15 7.51 -4.87
CA LEU A 115 0.39 8.05 -3.63
C LEU A 115 1.45 9.11 -3.90
N ASN A 116 1.30 10.24 -3.23
CA ASN A 116 2.34 11.27 -3.18
C ASN A 116 3.33 11.00 -2.03
N LYS A 117 4.40 11.80 -1.98
CA LYS A 117 5.45 11.68 -0.96
C LYS A 117 4.94 11.77 0.48
N GLU A 118 4.03 12.68 0.76
CA GLU A 118 3.44 12.86 2.10
C GLU A 118 2.59 11.65 2.50
N GLU A 119 1.82 11.10 1.56
CA GLU A 119 1.01 9.90 1.76
C GLU A 119 1.85 8.64 1.98
N ILE A 120 3.02 8.55 1.35
CA ILE A 120 4.02 7.50 1.59
C ILE A 120 4.59 7.65 3.01
N LEU A 121 5.01 8.86 3.40
CA LEU A 121 5.51 9.12 4.76
C LEU A 121 4.49 8.76 5.84
N ASN A 122 3.22 9.14 5.64
CA ASN A 122 2.14 8.84 6.58
C ASN A 122 1.95 7.32 6.76
N ARG A 123 2.08 6.53 5.67
CA ARG A 123 1.97 5.07 5.73
C ARG A 123 3.18 4.40 6.38
N LEU A 124 4.39 4.89 6.07
CA LEU A 124 5.62 4.41 6.70
C LEU A 124 5.59 4.57 8.24
N ASN A 125 4.97 5.65 8.71
CA ASN A 125 4.81 5.97 10.14
C ASN A 125 3.60 5.34 10.81
N SER A 126 2.75 4.63 10.07
CA SER A 126 1.56 4.03 10.64
C SER A 126 1.88 2.77 11.45
N ASP A 127 1.00 2.42 12.39
CA ASP A 127 1.07 1.15 13.12
C ASP A 127 0.64 -0.05 12.26
N ASN A 128 0.22 0.17 11.01
CA ASN A 128 -0.14 -0.89 10.07
C ASN A 128 1.13 -1.47 9.42
N ILE A 129 1.67 -2.51 10.06
CA ILE A 129 2.91 -3.18 9.65
C ILE A 129 2.81 -3.75 8.23
N ASP A 130 1.69 -4.39 7.89
CA ASP A 130 1.49 -4.98 6.56
C ASP A 130 1.50 -3.90 5.46
N GLU A 131 0.83 -2.77 5.70
CA GLU A 131 0.82 -1.65 4.76
C GLU A 131 2.20 -0.99 4.66
N ARG A 132 2.92 -0.84 5.78
CA ARG A 132 4.28 -0.33 5.79
C ARG A 132 5.22 -1.22 4.98
N ASN A 133 5.17 -2.53 5.20
CA ASN A 133 6.04 -3.49 4.50
C ASN A 133 5.76 -3.47 3.00
N LEU A 134 4.49 -3.39 2.59
CA LEU A 134 4.11 -3.23 1.18
C LEU A 134 4.69 -1.97 0.55
N ILE A 135 4.65 -0.84 1.27
CA ILE A 135 5.24 0.43 0.81
C ILE A 135 6.76 0.30 0.69
N VAL A 136 7.43 -0.31 1.66
CA VAL A 136 8.89 -0.46 1.66
C VAL A 136 9.35 -1.35 0.52
N GLU A 137 8.68 -2.46 0.28
CA GLU A 137 8.92 -3.32 -0.88
C GLU A 137 8.73 -2.56 -2.20
N LEU A 138 7.65 -1.77 -2.31
CA LEU A 138 7.42 -0.94 -3.48
C LEU A 138 8.55 0.07 -3.71
N LEU A 139 8.98 0.77 -2.66
CA LEU A 139 10.12 1.71 -2.73
C LEU A 139 11.42 1.01 -3.12
N ARG A 140 11.61 -0.24 -2.66
CA ARG A 140 12.76 -1.07 -2.99
C ARG A 140 12.76 -1.49 -4.47
N GLU A 141 11.63 -1.99 -4.97
CA GLU A 141 11.45 -2.35 -6.39
C GLU A 141 11.73 -1.16 -7.32
N ASP A 142 11.24 0.02 -6.93
CA ASP A 142 11.42 1.27 -7.66
C ASP A 142 12.82 1.87 -7.48
N LYS A 143 13.67 1.26 -6.64
CA LYS A 143 15.00 1.76 -6.24
C LYS A 143 14.94 3.21 -5.76
N ASN A 144 13.87 3.57 -5.06
CA ASN A 144 13.62 4.92 -4.59
C ASN A 144 14.37 5.17 -3.28
N CYS A 145 15.44 5.95 -3.33
CA CYS A 145 16.29 6.28 -2.18
C CYS A 145 15.83 7.49 -1.36
N GLU A 146 14.74 8.17 -1.73
CA GLU A 146 14.30 9.40 -1.05
C GLU A 146 13.85 9.20 0.40
N PHE A 147 13.62 7.96 0.82
CA PHE A 147 13.08 7.59 2.12
C PHE A 147 14.10 6.88 3.04
N ILE A 148 15.38 6.86 2.66
CA ILE A 148 16.45 6.23 3.46
C ILE A 148 16.50 6.76 4.89
N ASP A 149 16.48 8.08 5.07
CA ASP A 149 16.58 8.70 6.40
C ASP A 149 15.38 8.29 7.27
N GLU A 150 14.19 8.27 6.67
CA GLU A 150 12.96 7.93 7.36
C GLU A 150 12.90 6.45 7.76
N ILE A 151 13.28 5.55 6.85
CA ILE A 151 13.33 4.11 7.13
C ILE A 151 14.41 3.80 8.17
N SER A 152 15.58 4.45 8.09
CA SER A 152 16.62 4.34 9.11
C SER A 152 16.12 4.78 10.49
N ARG A 153 15.38 5.89 10.56
CA ARG A 153 14.76 6.38 11.80
C ARG A 153 13.75 5.37 12.37
N ILE A 154 12.90 4.78 11.52
CA ILE A 154 11.94 3.75 11.93
C ILE A 154 12.67 2.53 12.50
N CYS A 155 13.74 2.06 11.84
CA CYS A 155 14.55 0.95 12.33
C CYS A 155 15.14 1.24 13.71
N LYS A 156 15.74 2.42 13.92
CA LYS A 156 16.31 2.82 15.22
C LYS A 156 15.25 2.75 16.34
N ILE A 157 14.07 3.34 16.10
CA ILE A 157 12.97 3.32 17.08
C ILE A 157 12.53 1.89 17.41
N GLN A 158 12.45 1.00 16.42
CA GLN A 158 12.02 -0.39 16.64
C GLN A 158 13.06 -1.21 17.40
N LEU A 159 14.34 -1.05 17.05
CA LEU A 159 15.46 -1.69 17.76
C LEU A 159 15.50 -1.25 19.23
N ASP A 160 15.36 0.05 19.50
CA ASP A 160 15.34 0.61 20.86
C ASP A 160 14.18 0.06 21.71
N GLN A 161 13.02 -0.16 21.07
CA GLN A 161 11.82 -0.63 21.75
C GLN A 161 11.79 -2.15 22.00
N TRP A 162 12.76 -2.91 21.46
CA TRP A 162 12.78 -4.39 21.50
C TRP A 162 11.42 -5.02 21.12
N LYS A 163 10.63 -4.36 20.29
CA LYS A 163 9.37 -4.93 19.77
C LYS A 163 9.75 -6.08 18.84
N ASN A 164 8.97 -7.17 18.90
CA ASN A 164 9.17 -8.40 18.10
C ASN A 164 9.82 -8.10 16.73
N ASN A 165 11.06 -8.56 16.57
CA ASN A 165 11.97 -8.23 15.47
C ASN A 165 11.56 -8.80 14.09
N ASN A 166 10.33 -9.30 13.94
CA ASN A 166 9.93 -10.04 12.73
C ASN A 166 9.75 -9.14 11.50
N ASP A 167 9.64 -7.82 11.67
CA ASP A 167 9.34 -6.87 10.57
C ASP A 167 10.51 -5.92 10.23
N LEU A 168 11.65 -6.08 10.90
CA LEU A 168 12.86 -5.30 10.64
C LEU A 168 13.59 -5.76 9.37
N ASP A 169 13.36 -7.01 8.95
CA ASP A 169 14.01 -7.61 7.79
C ASP A 169 13.66 -6.87 6.49
N VAL A 170 12.39 -6.51 6.27
CA VAL A 170 11.94 -5.75 5.09
C VAL A 170 12.61 -4.38 5.05
N LEU A 171 12.70 -3.70 6.20
CA LEU A 171 13.34 -2.39 6.32
C LEU A 171 14.85 -2.47 6.07
N PHE A 172 15.53 -3.45 6.67
CA PHE A 172 16.96 -3.67 6.47
C PHE A 172 17.29 -4.05 5.04
N ASN A 173 16.46 -4.91 4.41
CA ASN A 173 16.63 -5.27 3.01
C ASN A 173 16.51 -4.05 2.09
N TYR A 174 15.54 -3.16 2.33
CA TYR A 174 15.46 -1.89 1.60
C TYR A 174 16.74 -1.07 1.78
N LEU A 175 17.19 -0.85 3.01
CA LEU A 175 18.40 -0.05 3.26
C LEU A 175 19.64 -0.66 2.59
N SER A 176 19.76 -1.99 2.61
CA SER A 176 20.91 -2.71 2.04
C SER A 176 21.04 -2.58 0.52
N ASP A 177 19.99 -2.16 -0.18
CA ASP A 177 20.06 -1.96 -1.63
C ASP A 177 20.76 -0.63 -2.01
N PHE A 178 21.06 0.25 -1.03
CA PHE A 178 21.61 1.58 -1.29
C PHE A 178 22.96 1.81 -0.61
N LYS A 179 24.01 1.96 -1.41
CA LYS A 179 25.33 2.41 -0.94
C LYS A 179 25.27 3.90 -0.60
N ASN A 180 25.04 4.21 0.67
CA ASN A 180 24.80 5.56 1.15
C ASN A 180 25.45 5.77 2.53
N GLU A 181 25.94 6.98 2.80
CA GLU A 181 26.61 7.31 4.08
C GLU A 181 25.68 7.15 5.29
N THR A 182 24.40 7.53 5.18
CA THR A 182 23.41 7.32 6.24
C THR A 182 23.21 5.83 6.52
N VAL A 183 23.11 5.01 5.47
CA VAL A 183 22.95 3.55 5.61
C VAL A 183 24.21 2.93 6.23
N ASN A 184 25.40 3.34 5.77
CA ASN A 184 26.67 2.91 6.34
C ASN A 184 26.72 3.19 7.84
N GLN A 185 26.43 4.43 8.24
CA GLN A 185 26.46 4.82 9.63
C GLN A 185 25.42 4.03 10.44
N PHE A 186 24.20 3.89 9.93
CA PHE A 186 23.16 3.10 10.58
C PHE A 186 23.59 1.64 10.83
N PHE A 187 24.19 0.98 9.86
CA PHE A 187 24.64 -0.41 10.01
C PHE A 187 25.85 -0.56 10.94
N ILE A 188 26.76 0.42 10.96
CA ILE A 188 27.86 0.46 11.95
C ILE A 188 27.30 0.62 13.37
N ASP A 189 26.35 1.54 13.57
CA ASP A 189 25.67 1.75 14.85
C ASP A 189 25.00 0.44 15.29
N TYR A 190 24.23 -0.18 14.38
CA TYR A 190 23.53 -1.44 14.63
C TYR A 190 24.45 -2.55 15.14
N LEU A 191 25.59 -2.78 14.46
CA LEU A 191 26.56 -3.82 14.86
C LEU A 191 27.30 -3.49 16.16
N SER A 192 27.45 -2.20 16.48
CA SER A 192 28.17 -1.76 17.67
C SER A 192 27.32 -1.82 18.95
N GLU A 193 26.00 -1.62 18.81
CA GLU A 193 25.10 -1.46 19.95
C GLU A 193 24.28 -2.72 20.29
N ASN A 194 24.10 -3.65 19.35
CA ASN A 194 23.28 -4.85 19.56
C ASN A 194 24.12 -6.06 20.00
N GLU A 195 24.40 -6.17 21.30
CA GLU A 195 25.14 -7.32 21.90
C GLU A 195 24.40 -8.67 21.79
N LYS A 196 23.08 -8.67 21.55
CA LYS A 196 22.28 -9.87 21.31
C LYS A 196 21.89 -9.91 19.84
N GLY A 197 22.73 -10.54 19.04
CA GLY A 197 22.61 -10.60 17.58
C GLY A 197 21.23 -11.09 17.10
N ASN A 198 20.82 -10.54 15.96
CA ASN A 198 19.72 -11.06 15.17
C ASN A 198 20.31 -11.62 13.89
N GLU A 199 20.45 -12.95 13.81
CA GLU A 199 21.14 -13.62 12.70
C GLU A 199 20.64 -13.21 11.32
N ILE A 200 19.34 -12.90 11.18
CA ILE A 200 18.75 -12.46 9.91
C ILE A 200 19.25 -11.06 9.55
N LEU A 201 19.15 -10.11 10.49
CA LEU A 201 19.59 -8.73 10.26
C LEU A 201 21.11 -8.65 10.08
N ASP A 202 21.86 -9.39 10.90
CA ASP A 202 23.32 -9.48 10.81
C ASP A 202 23.75 -9.96 9.41
N LYS A 203 23.07 -10.97 8.87
CA LYS A 203 23.34 -11.48 7.52
C LYS A 203 23.07 -10.42 6.43
N ILE A 204 22.03 -9.61 6.57
CA ILE A 204 21.74 -8.51 5.64
C ILE A 204 22.88 -7.48 5.68
N VAL A 205 23.32 -7.10 6.89
CA VAL A 205 24.40 -6.11 7.07
C VAL A 205 25.75 -6.63 6.57
N TYR A 206 26.08 -7.88 6.83
CA TYR A 206 27.33 -8.47 6.33
C TYR A 206 27.35 -8.53 4.81
N LYS A 207 26.25 -8.97 4.18
CA LYS A 207 26.15 -8.96 2.72
C LYS A 207 26.30 -7.55 2.15
N TYR A 208 25.68 -6.56 2.78
CA TYR A 208 25.88 -5.15 2.42
C TYR A 208 27.35 -4.71 2.51
N SER A 209 28.13 -5.26 3.43
CA SER A 209 29.53 -4.88 3.63
C SER A 209 30.51 -5.57 2.68
N GLU A 210 30.09 -6.67 2.04
CA GLU A 210 30.89 -7.43 1.06
C GLU A 210 30.78 -6.86 -0.37
N ASP A 211 29.63 -6.25 -0.70
CA ASP A 211 29.35 -5.60 -2.00
C ASP A 211 29.94 -4.18 -2.10
#